data_AF-A0A3S3MPK8-F1
#
_entry.id   AF-A0A3S3MPK8-F1
#
_cell.length_a   1.000
_cell.length_b   1.000
_cell.length_c   1.000
_cell.angle_alpha   90.00
_cell.angle_beta   90.00
_cell.angle_gamma   90.00
#
_symmetry.space_group_name_H-M   'P 1'
#
loop_
_entity.id
_entity.type
_entity.pdbx_description
1 polymer ?
#
loop_
_entity_poly.entity_id
_entity_poly.type
_entity_poly.pdbx_seq_one_letter_code
_entity_poly.pdbx_strand_id
1 'polypeptide(L)'
;MPRKRTRQKRSEEEHTHLAIRVERCEASVEARINYDVYAPQHAWDLDDDDPLYQFTTQLTLVGIATYPEGRAGDSYELTIYGSDSDSRRVSATVKDVQERDEHASPKYRQYRGRQIPIYNPPSGMGLIDKIRGEPRWTAWLRVPPRFTSDALALLSDGRTLFLAIHERKKDRARWIQSVRLQTIDPAEE
;
A
#
# COMPACT_ATOMS: atom_id res chain seq x y z
N MET A 1 -36.31 31.99 -10.12
CA MET A 1 -36.24 30.51 -10.14
C MET A 1 -34.87 30.06 -9.65
N PRO A 2 -34.77 29.30 -8.54
CA PRO A 2 -33.49 28.91 -7.98
C PRO A 2 -32.92 27.68 -8.72
N ARG A 3 -31.69 27.81 -9.24
CA ARG A 3 -30.95 26.76 -9.93
C ARG A 3 -30.71 25.58 -8.98
N LYS A 4 -31.27 24.41 -9.30
CA LYS A 4 -30.94 23.14 -8.62
C LYS A 4 -29.44 22.88 -8.81
N ARG A 5 -28.66 22.98 -7.71
CA ARG A 5 -27.28 22.50 -7.67
C ARG A 5 -27.31 20.98 -7.87
N THR A 6 -26.88 20.53 -9.04
CA THR A 6 -26.68 19.11 -9.35
C THR A 6 -25.60 18.59 -8.40
N ARG A 7 -26.01 17.83 -7.39
CA ARG A 7 -25.11 17.16 -6.45
C ARG A 7 -24.33 16.13 -7.28
N GLN A 8 -23.05 16.40 -7.57
CA GLN A 8 -22.18 15.44 -8.25
C GLN A 8 -22.25 14.10 -7.50
N LYS A 9 -22.63 13.03 -8.22
CA LYS A 9 -22.66 11.66 -7.71
C LYS A 9 -21.25 11.35 -7.22
N ARG A 10 -21.06 11.11 -5.92
CA ARG A 10 -19.78 10.59 -5.39
C ARG A 10 -19.45 9.35 -6.21
N SER A 11 -18.23 9.27 -6.76
CA SER A 11 -17.79 8.06 -7.44
C SER A 11 -17.94 6.88 -6.50
N GLU A 12 -18.55 5.81 -7.00
CA GLU A 12 -18.71 4.57 -6.25
C GLU A 12 -17.32 3.97 -6.07
N GLU A 13 -16.96 3.72 -4.81
CA GLU A 13 -15.70 3.07 -4.47
C GLU A 13 -15.90 1.56 -4.67
N GLU A 14 -15.09 0.96 -5.53
CA GLU A 14 -15.13 -0.48 -5.81
C GLU A 14 -14.05 -1.18 -4.99
N HIS A 15 -14.41 -2.29 -4.37
CA HIS A 15 -13.49 -3.14 -3.63
C HIS A 15 -13.34 -4.47 -4.34
N THR A 16 -12.11 -4.95 -4.49
CA THR A 16 -11.82 -6.21 -5.18
C THR A 16 -10.76 -6.99 -4.40
N HIS A 17 -11.02 -8.27 -4.19
CA HIS A 17 -10.03 -9.19 -3.64
C HIS A 17 -9.32 -9.88 -4.80
N LEU A 18 -8.00 -9.81 -4.83
CA LEU A 18 -7.17 -10.48 -5.82
C LEU A 18 -6.48 -11.66 -5.15
N ALA A 19 -6.53 -12.82 -5.81
CA ALA A 19 -5.69 -13.96 -5.49
C ALA A 19 -4.69 -14.13 -6.64
N ILE A 20 -3.40 -14.16 -6.31
CA ILE A 20 -2.32 -14.26 -7.30
C ILE A 20 -1.40 -15.39 -6.87
N ARG A 21 -1.29 -16.43 -7.69
CA ARG A 21 -0.31 -17.50 -7.48
C ARG A 21 1.08 -16.96 -7.81
N VAL A 22 2.00 -17.03 -6.85
CA VAL A 22 3.38 -16.57 -7.01
C VAL A 22 4.14 -17.58 -7.87
N GLU A 23 4.82 -17.10 -8.92
CA GLU A 23 5.59 -17.92 -9.84
C GLU A 23 7.09 -17.64 -9.75
N ARG A 24 7.45 -16.37 -9.52
CA ARG A 24 8.84 -15.95 -9.44
C ARG A 24 9.01 -14.89 -8.37
N CYS A 25 10.18 -14.92 -7.74
CA CYS A 25 10.63 -13.94 -6.78
C CYS A 25 12.02 -13.45 -7.16
N GLU A 26 12.23 -12.14 -7.09
CA GLU A 26 13.53 -11.50 -7.10
C GLU A 26 13.66 -10.67 -5.84
N ALA A 27 14.82 -10.72 -5.19
CA ALA A 27 15.07 -9.98 -3.96
C ALA A 27 16.45 -9.33 -4.00
N SER A 28 16.54 -8.11 -3.48
CA SER A 28 17.79 -7.41 -3.23
C SER A 28 17.75 -6.74 -1.86
N VAL A 29 18.92 -6.64 -1.23
CA VAL A 29 19.09 -5.94 0.05
C VAL A 29 20.25 -4.97 -0.12
N GLU A 30 20.01 -3.73 0.30
CA GLU A 30 20.97 -2.64 0.25
C GLU A 30 21.19 -2.07 1.65
N ALA A 31 22.44 -1.77 1.98
CA ALA A 31 22.84 -0.96 3.13
C ALA A 31 23.61 0.24 2.61
N ARG A 32 23.18 1.45 2.97
CA ARG A 32 23.79 2.71 2.50
C ARG A 32 23.83 3.76 3.59
N ILE A 33 24.67 4.76 3.41
CA ILE A 33 24.65 5.99 4.20
C ILE A 33 23.63 6.93 3.57
N ASN A 34 22.84 7.64 4.38
CA ASN A 34 21.93 8.66 3.91
C ASN A 34 22.73 9.74 3.14
N TYR A 35 22.50 9.80 1.83
CA TYR A 35 23.27 10.66 0.94
C TYR A 35 23.02 12.16 1.20
N ASP A 36 21.88 12.50 1.82
CA ASP A 36 21.50 13.88 2.13
C ASP A 36 22.51 14.57 3.06
N VAL A 37 23.25 13.80 3.87
CA VAL A 37 24.35 14.31 4.71
C VAL A 37 25.51 14.86 3.88
N TYR A 38 25.74 14.33 2.68
CA TYR A 38 26.77 14.82 1.75
C TYR A 38 26.26 15.91 0.80
N ALA A 39 24.94 16.10 0.72
CA ALA A 39 24.29 17.08 -0.14
C ALA A 39 23.24 17.90 0.61
N PRO A 40 23.61 18.61 1.70
CA PRO A 40 22.66 19.31 2.57
C PRO A 40 21.83 20.37 1.83
N GLN A 41 22.34 20.92 0.72
CA GLN A 41 21.60 21.84 -0.15
C GLN A 41 20.34 21.24 -0.80
N HIS A 42 20.19 19.92 -0.78
CA HIS A 42 19.04 19.18 -1.31
C HIS A 42 18.24 18.45 -0.22
N ALA A 43 18.69 18.52 1.04
CA ALA A 43 18.16 17.79 2.18
C ALA A 43 17.03 18.56 2.91
N TRP A 44 16.07 19.11 2.16
CA TRP A 44 14.99 19.96 2.72
C TRP A 44 14.03 19.19 3.63
N ASP A 45 13.94 17.88 3.45
CA ASP A 45 13.07 16.98 4.20
C ASP A 45 13.82 16.15 5.25
N LEU A 46 15.14 16.35 5.39
CA LEU A 46 15.97 15.62 6.35
C LEU A 46 15.68 16.12 7.77
N ASP A 47 15.25 15.21 8.63
CA ASP A 47 15.03 15.46 10.05
C ASP A 47 16.31 15.13 10.85
N ASP A 48 16.54 15.81 11.98
CA ASP A 48 17.67 15.51 12.87
C ASP A 48 17.58 14.08 13.43
N ASP A 49 16.37 13.52 13.50
CA ASP A 49 16.08 12.16 13.94
C ASP A 49 16.14 11.11 12.81
N ASP A 50 16.44 11.50 11.56
CA ASP A 50 16.50 10.55 10.45
C ASP A 50 17.73 9.62 10.55
N PRO A 51 17.59 8.32 10.22
CA PRO A 51 18.68 7.37 10.37
C PRO A 51 19.82 7.65 9.36
N LEU A 52 21.05 7.77 9.88
CA LEU A 52 22.27 7.91 9.07
C LEU A 52 22.52 6.70 8.17
N TYR A 53 22.28 5.49 8.68
CA TYR A 53 22.38 4.26 7.91
C TYR A 53 20.98 3.81 7.49
N GLN A 54 20.81 3.57 6.19
CA GLN A 54 19.54 3.14 5.60
C GLN A 54 19.69 1.71 5.10
N PHE A 55 18.73 0.88 5.48
CA PHE A 55 18.61 -0.50 5.02
C PHE A 55 17.32 -0.64 4.22
N THR A 56 17.45 -1.14 2.99
CA THR A 56 16.30 -1.32 2.09
C THR A 56 16.32 -2.75 1.58
N THR A 57 15.22 -3.46 1.77
CA THR A 57 14.93 -4.71 1.06
C THR A 57 13.96 -4.40 -0.07
N GLN A 58 14.31 -4.78 -1.29
CA GLN A 58 13.37 -4.77 -2.41
C GLN A 58 13.02 -6.20 -2.76
N LEU A 59 11.73 -6.51 -2.77
CA LEU A 59 11.19 -7.82 -3.09
C LEU A 59 10.22 -7.66 -4.27
N THR A 60 10.56 -8.24 -5.42
CA THR A 60 9.70 -8.27 -6.60
C THR A 60 9.09 -9.65 -6.76
N LEU A 61 7.77 -9.73 -6.66
CA LEU A 61 6.99 -10.96 -6.83
C LEU A 61 6.26 -10.90 -8.17
N VAL A 62 6.43 -11.93 -8.99
CA VAL A 62 5.70 -12.11 -10.23
C VAL A 62 4.77 -13.30 -10.07
N GLY A 63 3.53 -13.13 -10.48
CA GLY A 63 2.53 -14.18 -10.39
C GLY A 63 1.39 -14.02 -11.39
N ILE A 64 0.49 -15.01 -11.37
CA ILE A 64 -0.70 -15.04 -12.23
C ILE A 64 -1.93 -14.99 -11.33
N ALA A 65 -2.86 -14.10 -11.64
CA ALA A 65 -4.12 -14.01 -10.93
C ALA A 65 -4.95 -15.29 -11.11
N THR A 66 -5.45 -15.84 -10.01
CA THR A 66 -6.41 -16.96 -9.95
C THR A 66 -7.83 -16.45 -9.68
N TYR A 67 -7.96 -15.29 -9.02
CA TYR A 67 -9.24 -14.65 -8.70
C TYR A 67 -9.10 -13.10 -8.73
N PRO A 68 -10.16 -12.35 -9.11
CA PRO A 68 -11.48 -12.81 -9.56
C PRO A 68 -11.47 -13.36 -10.98
N GLU A 69 -12.54 -14.05 -11.39
CA GLU A 69 -12.66 -14.68 -12.73
C GLU A 69 -12.34 -13.70 -13.88
N GLY A 70 -12.79 -12.44 -13.77
CA GLY A 70 -12.50 -11.40 -14.77
C GLY A 70 -11.05 -10.91 -14.83
N ARG A 71 -10.20 -11.38 -13.92
CA ARG A 71 -8.75 -11.13 -13.86
C ARG A 71 -7.92 -12.41 -13.96
N ALA A 72 -8.56 -13.58 -13.90
CA ALA A 72 -7.85 -14.85 -13.89
C ALA A 72 -7.00 -14.99 -15.16
N GLY A 73 -5.72 -15.34 -15.00
CA GLY A 73 -4.75 -15.40 -16.08
C GLY A 73 -3.97 -14.11 -16.35
N ASP A 74 -4.39 -12.96 -15.80
CA ASP A 74 -3.59 -11.73 -15.88
C ASP A 74 -2.28 -11.90 -15.05
N SER A 75 -1.17 -11.41 -15.59
CA SER A 75 0.12 -11.39 -14.89
C SER A 75 0.24 -10.15 -14.00
N TYR A 76 0.79 -10.34 -12.80
CA TYR A 76 1.05 -9.27 -11.84
C TYR A 76 2.52 -9.25 -11.46
N GLU A 77 3.10 -8.06 -11.45
CA GLU A 77 4.41 -7.77 -10.88
C GLU A 77 4.25 -6.83 -9.69
N LEU A 78 4.56 -7.32 -8.50
CA LEU A 78 4.44 -6.58 -7.25
C LEU A 78 5.84 -6.29 -6.71
N THR A 79 6.21 -5.01 -6.62
CA THR A 79 7.44 -4.58 -5.96
C THR A 79 7.13 -4.11 -4.54
N ILE A 80 7.73 -4.76 -3.55
CA ILE A 80 7.61 -4.46 -2.13
C ILE A 80 8.92 -3.85 -1.66
N TYR A 81 8.86 -2.64 -1.11
CA TYR A 81 10.00 -1.99 -0.47
C TYR A 81 9.87 -2.11 1.06
N GLY A 82 10.77 -2.86 1.66
CA GLY A 82 10.94 -2.97 3.11
C GLY A 82 12.04 -2.02 3.58
N SER A 83 11.68 -0.88 4.16
CA SER A 83 12.64 0.12 4.64
C SER A 83 12.09 0.88 5.82
N ASP A 84 12.94 1.23 6.78
CA ASP A 84 12.59 2.12 7.89
C ASP A 84 12.73 3.61 7.52
N SER A 85 13.22 3.93 6.31
CA SER A 85 13.46 5.30 5.85
C SER A 85 12.19 6.13 5.62
N ASP A 86 11.00 5.50 5.60
CA ASP A 86 9.70 6.19 5.55
C ASP A 86 8.97 5.96 6.89
N SER A 87 9.72 6.10 7.99
CA SER A 87 9.28 5.83 9.36
C SER A 87 7.96 6.53 9.65
N ARG A 88 7.81 7.80 9.25
CA ARG A 88 6.60 8.61 9.46
C ARG A 88 5.31 7.96 8.91
N ARG A 89 5.37 7.25 7.78
CA ARG A 89 4.20 6.54 7.23
C ARG A 89 3.98 5.19 7.89
N VAL A 90 5.05 4.45 8.14
CA VAL A 90 4.98 3.09 8.71
C VAL A 90 4.62 3.13 10.20
N SER A 91 5.07 4.15 10.93
CA SER A 91 4.76 4.42 12.33
C SER A 91 3.53 5.32 12.53
N ALA A 92 2.84 5.70 11.45
CA ALA A 92 1.66 6.55 11.53
C ALA A 92 0.58 5.89 12.40
N THR A 93 0.00 6.66 13.30
CA THR A 93 -1.07 6.23 14.19
C THR A 93 -2.42 6.68 13.67
N VAL A 94 -3.49 6.07 14.19
CA VAL A 94 -4.87 6.48 13.89
C VAL A 94 -5.13 7.94 14.29
N LYS A 95 -4.40 8.47 15.28
CA LYS A 95 -4.49 9.88 15.69
C LYS A 95 -3.96 10.83 14.60
N ASP A 96 -2.93 10.40 13.87
CA ASP A 96 -2.28 11.24 12.84
C ASP A 96 -3.18 11.43 11.62
N VAL A 97 -4.15 10.53 11.42
CA VAL A 97 -5.17 10.62 10.36
C VAL A 97 -6.50 11.19 10.88
N GLN A 98 -6.58 11.67 12.12
CA GLN A 98 -7.78 12.37 12.60
C GLN A 98 -7.88 13.74 11.94
N GLU A 99 -9.06 14.05 11.39
CA GLU A 99 -9.33 15.34 10.77
C GLU A 99 -9.18 16.46 11.81
N ARG A 100 -8.50 17.54 11.42
CA ARG A 100 -8.30 18.73 12.26
C ARG A 100 -9.05 19.92 11.69
N ASP A 101 -9.48 20.82 12.56
CA ASP A 101 -10.07 22.10 12.17
C ASP A 101 -9.01 23.14 11.82
N GLU A 102 -9.46 24.37 11.52
CA GLU A 102 -8.61 25.50 11.15
C GLU A 102 -7.61 25.90 12.27
N HIS A 103 -7.86 25.47 13.52
CA HIS A 103 -7.00 25.71 14.67
C HIS A 103 -6.19 24.46 15.05
N ALA A 104 -6.04 23.50 14.13
CA ALA A 104 -5.37 22.22 14.33
C ALA A 104 -5.96 21.33 15.45
N SER A 105 -7.20 21.59 15.90
CA SER A 105 -7.86 20.78 16.93
C SER A 105 -8.58 19.56 16.33
N PRO A 106 -8.62 18.40 17.00
CA PRO A 106 -9.23 17.20 16.45
C PRO A 106 -10.75 17.33 16.29
N LYS A 107 -11.28 16.93 15.13
CA LYS A 107 -12.72 16.95 14.84
C LYS A 107 -13.41 15.69 15.34
N TYR A 108 -14.63 15.90 15.81
CA TYR A 108 -15.55 14.86 16.26
C TYR A 108 -16.94 15.11 15.66
N ARG A 109 -17.66 14.04 15.34
CA ARG A 109 -19.10 14.08 15.08
C ARG A 109 -19.86 13.60 16.30
N GLN A 110 -20.99 14.22 16.58
CA GLN A 110 -21.93 13.76 17.60
C GLN A 110 -22.79 12.63 17.03
N TYR A 111 -22.85 11.50 17.72
CA TYR A 111 -23.72 10.38 17.34
C TYR A 111 -24.24 9.69 18.61
N ARG A 112 -25.57 9.69 18.79
CA ARG A 112 -26.26 9.08 19.94
C ARG A 112 -25.64 9.48 21.30
N GLY A 113 -25.38 10.78 21.48
CA GLY A 113 -24.80 11.34 22.70
C GLY A 113 -23.30 11.03 22.92
N ARG A 114 -22.62 10.44 21.92
CA ARG A 114 -21.18 10.17 21.96
C ARG A 114 -20.44 11.00 20.92
N GLN A 115 -19.25 11.45 21.28
CA GLN A 115 -18.30 12.05 20.34
C GLN A 115 -17.52 10.93 19.62
N ILE A 116 -17.64 10.89 18.30
CA ILE A 116 -16.91 9.94 17.45
C ILE A 116 -15.89 10.74 16.63
N PRO A 117 -14.58 10.40 16.69
CA PRO A 117 -13.56 11.03 15.87
C PRO A 117 -13.89 10.95 14.38
N ILE A 118 -13.56 12.01 13.63
CA ILE A 118 -13.63 12.00 12.17
C ILE A 118 -12.21 11.77 11.65
N TYR A 119 -12.02 10.76 10.79
CA TYR A 119 -10.73 10.41 10.22
C TYR A 119 -10.68 10.72 8.73
N ASN A 120 -9.51 11.12 8.25
CA ASN A 120 -9.15 11.20 6.84
C ASN A 120 -8.14 10.09 6.52
N PRO A 121 -8.61 8.86 6.23
CA PRO A 121 -7.73 7.71 6.03
C PRO A 121 -6.87 7.87 4.76
N PRO A 122 -5.68 7.27 4.72
CA PRO A 122 -4.88 7.23 3.50
C PRO A 122 -5.64 6.49 2.39
N SER A 123 -5.34 6.82 1.14
CA SER A 123 -5.97 6.15 -0.01
C SER A 123 -5.65 4.66 -0.06
N GLY A 124 -4.46 4.27 0.37
CA GLY A 124 -3.99 2.88 0.53
C GLY A 124 -2.49 2.86 0.87
N MET A 125 -1.93 1.66 1.06
CA MET A 125 -0.50 1.43 1.32
C MET A 125 0.35 1.27 0.06
N GLY A 126 -0.29 1.16 -1.10
CA GLY A 126 0.37 0.98 -2.39
C GLY A 126 -0.55 1.27 -3.56
N LEU A 127 0.02 1.24 -4.75
CA LEU A 127 -0.66 1.49 -6.02
C LEU A 127 -0.66 0.24 -6.89
N ILE A 128 -1.70 0.09 -7.70
CA ILE A 128 -1.82 -0.93 -8.74
C ILE A 128 -2.15 -0.23 -10.05
N ASP A 129 -1.33 -0.46 -11.07
CA ASP A 129 -1.50 0.08 -12.41
C ASP A 129 -1.62 -1.04 -13.45
N LYS A 130 -2.49 -0.81 -14.43
CA LYS A 130 -2.61 -1.68 -15.60
C LYS A 130 -1.63 -1.25 -16.67
N ILE A 131 -0.83 -2.18 -17.20
CA ILE A 131 -0.08 -1.92 -18.42
C ILE A 131 -1.05 -1.88 -19.60
N ARG A 132 -1.07 -0.77 -20.32
CA ARG A 132 -2.03 -0.54 -21.40
C ARG A 132 -1.74 -1.49 -22.57
N GLY A 133 -2.76 -2.24 -22.99
CA GLY A 133 -2.67 -3.16 -24.13
C GLY A 133 -2.18 -4.56 -23.76
N GLU A 134 -1.82 -4.80 -22.50
CA GLU A 134 -1.32 -6.08 -22.03
C GLU A 134 -2.22 -6.65 -20.92
N PRO A 135 -2.32 -7.98 -20.78
CA PRO A 135 -2.91 -8.64 -19.61
C PRO A 135 -1.93 -8.62 -18.43
N ARG A 136 -1.30 -7.46 -18.17
CA ARG A 136 -0.25 -7.29 -17.16
C ARG A 136 -0.53 -6.09 -16.27
N TRP A 137 -0.20 -6.28 -15.01
CA TRP A 137 -0.38 -5.32 -13.92
C TRP A 137 0.93 -5.13 -13.18
N THR A 138 1.17 -3.91 -12.75
CA THR A 138 2.31 -3.53 -11.92
C THR A 138 1.80 -2.92 -10.63
N ALA A 139 2.43 -3.27 -9.53
CA ALA A 139 2.01 -2.81 -8.23
C ALA A 139 3.22 -2.51 -7.35
N TRP A 140 3.10 -1.50 -6.50
CA TRP A 140 4.17 -1.08 -5.61
C TRP A 140 3.60 -0.74 -4.25
N LEU A 141 4.28 -1.17 -3.20
CA LEU A 141 3.97 -0.78 -1.84
C LEU A 141 5.23 -0.67 -0.98
N ARG A 142 5.11 0.12 0.08
CA ARG A 142 6.11 0.21 1.14
C ARG A 142 5.58 -0.46 2.39
N VAL A 143 6.44 -1.23 3.06
CA VAL A 143 6.09 -2.01 4.24
C VAL A 143 7.22 -1.93 5.27
N PRO A 144 6.95 -2.24 6.55
CA PRO A 144 8.02 -2.43 7.52
C PRO A 144 8.99 -3.54 7.08
N PRO A 145 10.30 -3.44 7.36
CA PRO A 145 11.31 -4.46 7.02
C PRO A 145 11.00 -5.86 7.57
N ARG A 146 10.26 -5.94 8.68
CA ARG A 146 9.80 -7.22 9.24
C ARG A 146 8.92 -7.99 8.26
N PHE A 147 8.03 -7.31 7.54
CA PHE A 147 7.16 -7.95 6.55
C PHE A 147 7.98 -8.58 5.42
N THR A 148 8.97 -7.87 4.87
CA THR A 148 9.83 -8.42 3.81
C THR A 148 10.68 -9.57 4.31
N SER A 149 11.16 -9.52 5.55
CA SER A 149 11.92 -10.61 6.16
C SER A 149 11.07 -11.88 6.33
N ASP A 150 9.85 -11.74 6.85
CA ASP A 150 8.91 -12.86 7.00
C ASP A 150 8.47 -13.40 5.64
N ALA A 151 8.26 -12.53 4.65
CA ALA A 151 7.92 -12.92 3.28
C ALA A 151 9.06 -13.72 2.62
N LEU A 152 10.31 -13.28 2.75
CA LEU A 152 11.49 -14.01 2.25
C LEU A 152 11.62 -15.39 2.89
N ALA A 153 11.32 -15.52 4.19
CA ALA A 153 11.31 -16.80 4.87
C ALA A 153 10.26 -17.75 4.29
N LEU A 154 9.03 -17.26 4.03
CA LEU A 154 7.99 -18.04 3.38
C LEU A 154 8.38 -18.47 1.96
N LEU A 155 8.95 -17.55 1.17
CA LEU A 155 9.38 -17.81 -0.21
C LEU A 155 10.48 -18.87 -0.29
N SER A 156 11.24 -19.06 0.79
CA SER A 156 12.33 -20.04 0.87
C SER A 156 11.86 -21.46 1.22
N ASP A 157 10.60 -21.64 1.64
CA ASP A 157 10.04 -22.94 2.08
C ASP A 157 9.69 -23.89 0.92
N GLY A 158 9.86 -23.45 -0.33
CA GLY A 158 9.64 -24.26 -1.54
C GLY A 158 8.17 -24.63 -1.83
N ARG A 159 7.24 -24.19 -0.99
CA ARG A 159 5.79 -24.36 -1.20
C ARG A 159 5.27 -23.39 -2.25
N THR A 160 4.16 -23.75 -2.87
CA THR A 160 3.35 -22.80 -3.64
C THR A 160 2.82 -21.72 -2.70
N LEU A 161 2.99 -20.47 -3.10
CA LEU A 161 2.51 -19.31 -2.37
C LEU A 161 1.54 -18.50 -3.20
N PHE A 162 0.68 -17.78 -2.49
CA PHE A 162 -0.35 -16.93 -3.04
C PHE A 162 -0.27 -15.55 -2.38
N LEU A 163 -0.42 -14.52 -3.20
CA LEU A 163 -0.65 -13.16 -2.75
C LEU A 163 -2.15 -12.89 -2.72
N ALA A 164 -2.65 -12.53 -1.53
CA ALA A 164 -3.97 -11.94 -1.38
C ALA A 164 -3.81 -10.41 -1.34
N ILE A 165 -4.44 -9.70 -2.29
CA ILE A 165 -4.44 -8.24 -2.32
C ILE A 165 -5.86 -7.74 -2.21
N HIS A 166 -6.13 -6.86 -1.25
CA HIS A 166 -7.37 -6.11 -1.20
C HIS A 166 -7.18 -4.79 -1.94
N GLU A 167 -7.77 -4.69 -3.12
CA GLU A 167 -7.78 -3.50 -3.97
C GLU A 167 -8.98 -2.62 -3.63
N ARG A 168 -8.75 -1.31 -3.52
CA ARG A 168 -9.77 -0.27 -3.54
C ARG A 168 -9.58 0.61 -4.78
N LYS A 169 -10.58 0.64 -5.64
CA LYS A 169 -10.62 1.52 -6.81
C LYS A 169 -11.50 2.72 -6.52
N LYS A 170 -10.93 3.89 -6.80
CA LYS A 170 -11.64 5.17 -6.78
C LYS A 170 -11.27 5.97 -8.02
N ASP A 171 -12.29 6.32 -8.79
CA ASP A 171 -12.14 6.93 -10.11
C ASP A 171 -11.27 6.05 -11.04
N ARG A 172 -10.07 6.52 -11.40
CA ARG A 172 -9.10 5.80 -12.23
C ARG A 172 -7.98 5.16 -11.43
N ALA A 173 -7.82 5.51 -10.15
CA ALA A 173 -6.74 5.03 -9.32
C ALA A 173 -7.15 3.76 -8.57
N ARG A 174 -6.21 2.83 -8.43
CA ARG A 174 -6.38 1.57 -7.69
C ARG A 174 -5.32 1.50 -6.60
N TRP A 175 -5.78 1.29 -5.39
CA TRP A 175 -4.96 1.33 -4.19
C TRP A 175 -4.97 -0.01 -3.49
N ILE A 176 -3.81 -0.42 -2.99
CA ILE A 176 -3.68 -1.60 -2.12
C ILE A 176 -4.12 -1.18 -0.71
N GLN A 177 -5.13 -1.84 -0.17
CA GLN A 177 -5.56 -1.69 1.23
C GLN A 177 -4.83 -2.65 2.16
N SER A 178 -4.61 -3.88 1.67
CA SER A 178 -3.87 -4.90 2.39
C SER A 178 -3.20 -5.84 1.40
N VAL A 179 -2.07 -6.40 1.82
CA VAL A 179 -1.38 -7.50 1.15
C VAL A 179 -1.14 -8.61 2.16
N ARG A 180 -1.24 -9.86 1.71
CA ARG A 180 -0.86 -11.03 2.49
C ARG A 180 -0.17 -12.03 1.57
N LEU A 181 0.91 -12.61 2.04
CA LEU A 181 1.56 -13.77 1.42
C LEU A 181 1.17 -15.00 2.24
N GLN A 182 0.66 -16.03 1.58
CA GLN A 182 0.09 -17.21 2.24
C GLN A 182 0.27 -18.47 1.41
N THR A 183 0.12 -19.63 2.04
CA THR A 183 0.26 -20.96 1.41
C THR A 183 -1.06 -21.55 0.92
N ILE A 184 -2.19 -20.94 1.29
CA ILE A 184 -3.55 -21.36 0.90
C ILE A 184 -4.05 -20.38 -0.16
N ASP A 185 -4.70 -20.88 -1.22
CA ASP A 185 -5.27 -20.01 -2.25
C ASP A 185 -6.35 -19.11 -1.62
N PRO A 186 -6.23 -17.77 -1.70
CA PRO A 186 -7.24 -16.85 -1.18
C PRO A 186 -8.63 -17.04 -1.81
N ALA A 187 -8.74 -17.71 -2.95
CA ALA A 187 -10.02 -18.06 -3.56
C ALA A 187 -10.76 -19.23 -2.85
N GLU A 188 -10.06 -20.00 -2.00
CA GLU A 188 -10.61 -21.12 -1.24
C GLU A 188 -10.97 -20.76 0.21
N GLU A 189 -10.67 -19.54 0.66
CA GLU A 189 -11.04 -19.00 1.99
C GLU A 189 -12.49 -18.47 2.01
#